data_AF-A0A8J2LVS5-F1
#
_entry.id   AF-A0A8J2LVS5-F1
#
_cell.length_a   1.000
_cell.length_b   1.000
_cell.length_c   1.000
_cell.angle_alpha   90.00
_cell.angle_beta   90.00
_cell.angle_gamma   90.00
#
_symmetry.space_group_name_H-M   'P 1'
#
loop_
_entity.id
_entity.type
_entity.pdbx_description
1 polymer ?
#
loop_
_entity_poly.entity_id
_entity_poly.type
_entity_poly.pdbx_seq_one_letter_code
_entity_poly.pdbx_strand_id
1 'polypeptide(L)'
;PKFLTRAEREALALKKREEQVAKQRETQKALLEKRKAFIQDAKRAEKERDREREKERKDREREREREREREKDTDREKDRERGRRSRSRDREGRRSRSRERRSRSRERRSKSRERRSRSREKRQETEKNDRNGEVKDERETDKDLEKLNEAIRQRYLGGQREKRKRGRRLHERKFIFDWDAGEDTSNDYNKLYQNRHEVQFFGRGSIAGMDVNAQKKQKSEFYANLMEKRRTKEEKQQEELRLAGVKKKEKKEAFDNRHWTQKNLDQMTERDWRIFREDFNISIKGGRVPKPLRNWEEAGLPSEVFDVIMKIGYKEPTPIQRQAIPIGLQNRDIIGVAETGSGKTAAFLIPLLVWITSIPKFHGNDEQDTVSFYLPIF
;
A
#
# COMPACT_ATOMS: atom_id res chain seq x y z
N PRO A 1 36.41 44.65 4.78
CA PRO A 1 35.17 43.84 4.68
C PRO A 1 34.10 44.35 5.66
N LYS A 2 33.04 44.99 5.17
CA LYS A 2 31.90 45.34 6.02
C LYS A 2 31.16 44.05 6.39
N PHE A 3 31.25 43.65 7.65
CA PHE A 3 30.55 42.47 8.16
C PHE A 3 29.07 42.81 8.36
N LEU A 4 28.18 42.09 7.67
CA LEU A 4 26.74 42.23 7.86
C LEU A 4 26.35 41.91 9.30
N THR A 5 25.42 42.68 9.83
CA THR A 5 24.83 42.49 11.16
C THR A 5 24.03 41.18 11.20
N ARG A 6 23.76 40.67 12.41
CA ARG A 6 23.01 39.41 12.58
C ARG A 6 21.63 39.45 11.91
N ALA A 7 20.91 40.56 12.05
CA ALA A 7 19.61 40.76 11.43
C ALA A 7 19.68 40.74 9.90
N GLU A 8 20.71 41.35 9.30
CA GLU A 8 20.90 41.34 7.85
C GLU A 8 21.25 39.95 7.32
N ARG A 9 22.00 39.13 8.08
CA ARG A 9 22.29 37.73 7.71
C ARG A 9 21.04 36.85 7.79
N GLU A 10 20.21 37.03 8.82
CA GLU A 10 18.95 36.31 8.97
C GLU A 10 17.97 36.66 7.84
N ALA A 11 17.87 37.95 7.48
CA ALA A 11 17.06 38.40 6.35
C ALA A 11 17.56 37.83 5.00
N LEU A 12 18.86 37.76 4.79
CA LEU A 12 19.46 37.20 3.58
C LEU A 12 19.28 35.67 3.50
N ALA A 13 19.36 34.98 4.64
CA ALA A 13 19.08 33.55 4.73
C ALA A 13 17.61 33.22 4.44
N LEU A 14 16.67 34.04 4.94
CA LEU A 14 15.24 33.90 4.63
C LEU A 14 14.96 34.10 3.14
N LYS A 15 15.50 35.16 2.53
CA LYS A 15 15.37 35.39 1.08
C LYS A 15 15.91 34.22 0.24
N LYS A 16 17.09 33.69 0.59
CA LYS A 16 17.65 32.52 -0.09
C LYS A 16 16.76 31.27 0.05
N ARG A 17 16.17 31.07 1.23
CA ARG A 17 15.27 29.95 1.48
C ARG A 17 13.96 30.10 0.69
N GLU A 18 13.41 31.31 0.60
CA GLU A 18 12.24 31.62 -0.22
C GLU A 18 12.50 31.38 -1.71
N GLU A 19 13.65 31.82 -2.23
CA GLU A 19 14.08 31.55 -3.61
C GLU A 19 14.24 30.06 -3.88
N GLN A 20 14.81 29.31 -2.94
CA GLN A 20 14.99 27.86 -3.07
C GLN A 20 13.64 27.13 -3.09
N VAL A 21 12.70 27.54 -2.23
CA VAL A 21 11.33 27.01 -2.23
C VAL A 21 10.58 27.37 -3.51
N ALA A 22 10.78 28.58 -4.05
CA ALA A 22 10.19 29.00 -5.31
C ALA A 22 10.69 28.13 -6.49
N LYS A 23 12.00 27.90 -6.59
CA LYS A 23 12.59 26.99 -7.61
C LYS A 23 12.07 25.56 -7.48
N GLN A 24 11.92 25.05 -6.25
CA GLN A 24 11.31 23.73 -6.01
C GLN A 24 9.84 23.67 -6.47
N ARG A 25 9.06 24.73 -6.23
CA ARG A 25 7.67 24.80 -6.72
C ARG A 25 7.60 24.86 -8.25
N GLU A 26 8.47 25.62 -8.90
CA GLU A 26 8.53 25.71 -10.37
C GLU A 26 8.91 24.37 -11.00
N THR A 27 9.94 23.70 -10.48
CA THR A 27 10.33 22.36 -10.95
C THR A 27 9.22 21.33 -10.75
N GLN A 28 8.51 21.36 -9.62
CA GLN A 28 7.34 20.52 -9.41
C GLN A 28 6.21 20.83 -10.40
N LYS A 29 5.95 22.11 -10.67
CA LYS A 29 4.93 22.54 -11.64
C LYS A 29 5.28 22.09 -13.06
N ALA A 30 6.54 22.21 -13.46
CA ALA A 30 7.05 21.73 -14.75
C ALA A 30 6.94 20.20 -14.87
N LEU A 31 7.23 19.45 -13.81
CA LEU A 31 7.03 18.00 -13.76
C LEU A 31 5.55 17.62 -13.90
N LEU A 32 4.66 18.34 -13.24
CA LEU A 32 3.21 18.13 -13.35
C LEU A 32 2.70 18.42 -14.76
N GLU A 33 3.19 19.48 -15.41
CA GLU A 33 2.85 19.79 -16.80
C GLU A 33 3.37 18.73 -17.78
N LYS A 34 4.63 18.28 -17.63
CA LYS A 34 5.17 17.15 -18.40
C LYS A 34 4.34 15.88 -18.21
N ARG A 35 3.91 15.59 -16.98
CA ARG A 35 3.03 14.45 -16.68
C ARG A 35 1.65 14.60 -17.33
N LYS A 36 1.07 15.81 -17.33
CA LYS A 36 -0.21 16.09 -18.00
C LYS A 36 -0.09 15.92 -19.52
N ALA A 37 0.98 16.42 -20.13
CA ALA A 37 1.26 16.25 -21.56
C ALA A 37 1.41 14.76 -21.92
N PHE A 38 2.21 14.01 -21.15
CA PHE A 38 2.37 12.57 -21.33
C PHE A 38 1.04 11.81 -21.27
N ILE A 39 0.16 12.15 -20.31
CA ILE A 39 -1.17 11.54 -20.20
C ILE A 39 -2.06 11.92 -21.40
N GLN A 40 -1.96 13.14 -21.92
CA GLN A 40 -2.70 13.55 -23.11
C GLN A 40 -2.23 12.83 -24.36
N ASP A 41 -0.92 12.65 -24.55
CA ASP A 41 -0.35 11.91 -25.67
C ASP A 41 -0.69 10.42 -25.59
N ALA A 42 -0.64 9.82 -24.39
CA ALA A 42 -1.09 8.45 -24.18
C ALA A 42 -2.57 8.27 -24.55
N LYS A 43 -3.44 9.22 -24.18
CA LYS A 43 -4.87 9.21 -24.56
C LYS A 43 -5.09 9.41 -26.06
N ARG A 44 -4.24 10.19 -26.74
CA ARG A 44 -4.30 10.36 -28.20
C ARG A 44 -3.91 9.07 -28.91
N ALA A 45 -2.80 8.45 -28.49
CA ALA A 45 -2.34 7.18 -29.03
C ALA A 45 -3.33 6.02 -28.76
N GLU A 46 -4.07 6.07 -27.65
CA GLU A 46 -5.15 5.13 -27.37
C GLU A 46 -6.34 5.33 -28.32
N LYS A 47 -6.81 6.57 -28.50
CA LYS A 47 -7.88 6.89 -29.45
C LYS A 47 -7.53 6.52 -30.89
N GLU A 48 -6.27 6.65 -31.28
CA GLU A 48 -5.81 6.28 -32.62
C GLU A 48 -5.84 4.76 -32.83
N ARG A 49 -5.35 3.99 -31.84
CA ARG A 49 -5.47 2.53 -31.82
C ARG A 49 -6.92 2.05 -31.82
N ASP A 50 -7.82 2.73 -31.12
CA ASP A 50 -9.24 2.39 -31.13
C ASP A 50 -9.88 2.62 -32.51
N ARG A 51 -9.51 3.71 -33.19
CA ARG A 51 -9.96 3.98 -34.58
C ARG A 51 -9.45 2.93 -35.55
N GLU A 52 -8.21 2.49 -35.39
CA GLU A 52 -7.60 1.44 -36.22
C GLU A 52 -8.29 0.09 -36.01
N ARG A 53 -8.55 -0.29 -34.75
CA ARG A 53 -9.35 -1.48 -34.39
C ARG A 53 -10.77 -1.41 -34.94
N GLU A 54 -11.41 -0.24 -34.92
CA GLU A 54 -12.75 -0.06 -35.50
C GLU A 54 -12.74 -0.21 -37.02
N LYS A 55 -11.70 0.27 -37.70
CA LYS A 55 -11.51 0.02 -39.15
C LYS A 55 -11.33 -1.46 -39.44
N GLU A 56 -10.42 -2.14 -38.73
CA GLU A 56 -10.21 -3.59 -38.90
C GLU A 56 -11.48 -4.40 -38.66
N ARG A 57 -12.27 -4.01 -37.65
CA ARG A 57 -13.55 -4.66 -37.36
C ARG A 57 -14.54 -4.48 -38.51
N LYS A 58 -14.65 -3.27 -39.08
CA LYS A 58 -15.51 -2.99 -40.24
C LYS A 58 -15.04 -3.74 -41.48
N ASP A 59 -13.74 -3.87 -41.69
CA ASP A 59 -13.19 -4.60 -42.83
C ASP A 59 -13.43 -6.12 -42.70
N ARG A 60 -13.25 -6.70 -41.51
CA ARG A 60 -13.64 -8.10 -41.23
C ARG A 60 -15.14 -8.34 -41.40
N GLU A 61 -15.98 -7.37 -41.03
CA GLU A 61 -17.43 -7.48 -41.20
C GLU A 61 -17.83 -7.46 -42.68
N ARG A 62 -17.21 -6.58 -43.48
CA ARG A 62 -17.37 -6.56 -44.94
C ARG A 62 -16.89 -7.85 -45.60
N GLU A 63 -15.80 -8.43 -45.12
CA GLU A 63 -15.27 -9.70 -45.63
C GLU A 63 -16.23 -10.86 -45.33
N ARG A 64 -16.75 -10.95 -44.11
CA ARG A 64 -17.80 -11.92 -43.75
C ARG A 64 -19.09 -11.74 -44.55
N GLU A 65 -19.45 -10.50 -44.87
CA GLU A 65 -20.61 -10.21 -45.71
C GLU A 65 -20.39 -10.71 -47.15
N ARG A 66 -19.20 -10.49 -47.71
CA ARG A 66 -18.81 -11.05 -49.02
C ARG A 66 -18.78 -12.57 -49.02
N GLU A 67 -18.32 -13.22 -47.95
CA GLU A 67 -18.37 -14.68 -47.82
C GLU A 67 -19.81 -15.19 -47.78
N ARG A 68 -20.70 -14.54 -47.01
CA ARG A 68 -22.13 -14.89 -46.98
C ARG A 68 -22.80 -14.70 -48.34
N GLU A 69 -22.38 -13.72 -49.13
CA GLU A 69 -22.87 -13.56 -50.51
C GLU A 69 -22.38 -14.69 -51.42
N ARG A 70 -21.10 -15.08 -51.33
CA ARG A 70 -20.56 -16.24 -52.05
C ARG A 70 -21.29 -17.53 -51.68
N GLU A 71 -21.55 -17.75 -50.39
CA GLU A 71 -22.32 -18.90 -49.90
C GLU A 71 -23.74 -18.90 -50.48
N LYS A 72 -24.44 -17.76 -50.44
CA LYS A 72 -25.78 -17.63 -51.05
C LYS A 72 -25.78 -17.90 -52.54
N ASP A 73 -24.73 -17.49 -53.26
CA ASP A 73 -24.61 -17.77 -54.69
C ASP A 73 -24.34 -19.26 -54.96
N THR A 74 -23.50 -19.92 -54.15
CA THR A 74 -23.33 -21.38 -54.22
C THR A 74 -24.60 -22.14 -53.85
N ASP A 75 -25.37 -21.67 -52.88
CA ASP A 75 -26.64 -22.29 -52.50
C ASP A 75 -27.71 -22.08 -53.57
N ARG A 76 -27.77 -20.91 -54.22
CA ARG A 76 -28.62 -20.68 -55.41
C ARG A 76 -28.23 -21.59 -56.57
N GLU A 77 -26.93 -21.87 -56.75
CA GLU A 77 -26.46 -22.79 -57.76
C GLU A 77 -26.88 -24.23 -57.45
N LYS A 78 -26.70 -24.69 -56.20
CA LYS A 78 -27.20 -25.98 -55.71
C LYS A 78 -28.73 -26.09 -55.80
N ASP A 79 -29.47 -25.01 -55.55
CA ASP A 79 -30.93 -24.98 -55.68
C ASP A 79 -31.38 -25.00 -57.14
N ARG A 80 -30.63 -24.39 -58.08
CA ARG A 80 -30.85 -24.56 -59.52
C ARG A 80 -30.58 -26.00 -59.95
N GLU A 81 -29.58 -26.65 -59.37
CA GLU A 81 -29.26 -28.06 -59.60
C GLU A 81 -30.34 -29.00 -59.03
N ARG A 82 -30.84 -28.72 -57.81
CA ARG A 82 -31.99 -29.41 -57.21
C ARG A 82 -33.27 -29.13 -57.99
N GLY A 83 -33.46 -27.93 -58.51
CA GLY A 83 -34.57 -27.55 -59.40
C GLY A 83 -34.56 -28.28 -60.73
N ARG A 84 -33.38 -28.61 -61.26
CA ARG A 84 -33.21 -29.50 -62.41
C ARG A 84 -33.54 -30.96 -62.06
N ARG A 85 -33.21 -31.42 -60.84
CA ARG A 85 -33.57 -32.76 -60.32
C ARG A 85 -35.03 -32.91 -59.86
N SER A 86 -35.72 -31.80 -59.56
CA SER A 86 -37.14 -31.79 -59.15
C SER A 86 -38.11 -31.40 -60.27
N ARG A 87 -37.62 -31.06 -61.47
CA ARG A 87 -38.45 -31.02 -62.69
C ARG A 87 -38.74 -32.40 -63.30
N SER A 88 -38.22 -33.48 -62.71
CA SER A 88 -38.49 -34.87 -63.10
C SER A 88 -39.30 -35.67 -62.06
N ARG A 89 -39.76 -35.04 -60.97
CA ARG A 89 -40.76 -35.64 -60.07
C ARG A 89 -41.78 -34.61 -59.63
N ASP A 90 -43.02 -34.94 -59.91
CA ASP A 90 -44.24 -34.41 -59.32
C ASP A 90 -44.80 -33.11 -59.91
N ARG A 91 -45.40 -33.33 -61.08
CA ARG A 91 -46.81 -32.98 -61.34
C ARG A 91 -47.68 -33.33 -60.13
N GLU A 92 -48.67 -32.47 -59.90
CA GLU A 92 -49.86 -32.64 -59.04
C GLU A 92 -49.76 -32.21 -57.57
N GLY A 93 -50.62 -31.25 -57.21
CA GLY A 93 -50.96 -30.98 -55.81
C GLY A 93 -51.23 -29.51 -55.50
N ARG A 94 -52.41 -29.02 -55.87
CA ARG A 94 -52.85 -27.61 -55.78
C ARG A 94 -53.30 -27.18 -54.36
N ARG A 95 -53.11 -25.85 -54.11
CA ARG A 95 -53.96 -24.91 -53.31
C ARG A 95 -53.97 -25.11 -51.78
N SER A 96 -54.00 -24.10 -50.91
CA SER A 96 -54.34 -22.66 -50.99
C SER A 96 -53.90 -21.98 -49.69
N ARG A 97 -53.34 -20.76 -49.74
CA ARG A 97 -53.41 -19.79 -48.63
C ARG A 97 -53.46 -18.38 -49.20
N SER A 98 -54.64 -17.79 -49.17
CA SER A 98 -54.89 -16.39 -49.50
C SER A 98 -55.07 -15.61 -48.21
N ARG A 99 -54.32 -14.50 -48.13
CA ARG A 99 -54.64 -13.22 -47.46
C ARG A 99 -55.00 -13.29 -45.97
N GLU A 100 -54.18 -12.63 -45.14
CA GLU A 100 -54.69 -11.55 -44.28
C GLU A 100 -53.60 -10.71 -43.60
N ARG A 101 -53.81 -9.38 -43.70
CA ARG A 101 -53.55 -8.34 -42.68
C ARG A 101 -52.10 -7.90 -42.43
N ARG A 102 -51.61 -7.15 -43.42
CA ARG A 102 -51.13 -5.77 -43.18
C ARG A 102 -52.24 -4.98 -42.49
N SER A 103 -52.05 -4.60 -41.22
CA SER A 103 -52.54 -3.34 -40.59
C SER A 103 -52.63 -3.45 -39.06
N ARG A 104 -51.49 -3.32 -38.36
CA ARG A 104 -51.45 -2.71 -37.00
C ARG A 104 -50.16 -1.90 -36.86
N SER A 105 -50.02 -0.94 -37.78
CA SER A 105 -49.22 0.25 -37.56
C SER A 105 -50.01 1.17 -36.61
N ARG A 106 -49.29 1.87 -35.73
CA ARG A 106 -49.70 3.10 -35.02
C ARG A 106 -50.39 3.06 -33.66
N GLU A 107 -50.36 1.97 -32.91
CA GLU A 107 -50.85 2.05 -31.51
C GLU A 107 -50.06 1.24 -30.46
N ARG A 108 -48.74 1.19 -30.61
CA ARG A 108 -47.82 0.78 -29.51
C ARG A 108 -46.53 1.60 -29.48
N ARG A 109 -46.56 2.82 -30.05
CA ARG A 109 -45.35 3.63 -30.30
C ARG A 109 -45.20 4.89 -29.45
N SER A 110 -46.02 5.07 -28.41
CA SER A 110 -45.94 6.22 -27.50
C SER A 110 -45.70 5.87 -26.02
N LYS A 111 -45.90 4.62 -25.57
CA LYS A 111 -45.57 4.20 -24.17
C LYS A 111 -44.23 3.46 -24.00
N SER A 112 -43.46 3.26 -25.08
CA SER A 112 -42.15 2.56 -25.06
C SER A 112 -40.94 3.52 -25.00
N ARG A 113 -41.13 4.83 -25.22
CA ARG A 113 -40.02 5.78 -25.30
C ARG A 113 -39.60 6.40 -23.96
N GLU A 114 -40.47 6.37 -22.95
CA GLU A 114 -40.19 7.03 -21.66
C GLU A 114 -39.67 6.08 -20.57
N ARG A 115 -39.91 4.76 -20.71
CA ARG A 115 -39.25 3.74 -19.87
C ARG A 115 -37.83 3.36 -20.35
N ARG A 116 -37.42 3.85 -21.52
CA ARG A 116 -36.13 3.51 -22.18
C ARG A 116 -35.01 4.51 -21.93
N SER A 117 -35.29 5.67 -21.35
CA SER A 117 -34.32 6.73 -21.06
C SER A 117 -33.71 6.57 -19.66
N ARG A 118 -34.53 6.37 -18.62
CA ARG A 118 -34.03 6.15 -17.24
C ARG A 118 -33.35 4.79 -16.99
N SER A 119 -33.65 3.78 -17.82
CA SER A 119 -33.00 2.47 -17.78
C SER A 119 -31.71 2.40 -18.62
N ARG A 120 -31.43 3.44 -19.43
CA ARG A 120 -30.21 3.53 -20.24
C ARG A 120 -29.08 4.25 -19.50
N GLU A 121 -29.40 5.26 -18.69
CA GLU A 121 -28.40 6.00 -17.91
C GLU A 121 -27.87 5.18 -16.72
N LYS A 122 -28.74 4.46 -16.00
CA LYS A 122 -28.31 3.58 -14.90
C LYS A 122 -27.62 2.29 -15.36
N ARG A 123 -27.79 1.89 -16.63
CA ARG A 123 -27.02 0.81 -17.29
C ARG A 123 -25.69 1.30 -17.85
N GLN A 124 -25.60 2.55 -18.31
CA GLN A 124 -24.36 3.07 -18.91
C GLN A 124 -23.27 3.38 -17.88
N GLU A 125 -23.60 3.66 -16.61
CA GLU A 125 -22.60 3.83 -15.54
C GLU A 125 -22.12 2.49 -14.96
N THR A 126 -22.99 1.49 -14.81
CA THR A 126 -22.59 0.12 -14.45
C THR A 126 -21.83 -0.56 -15.58
N GLU A 127 -22.31 -0.47 -16.84
CA GLU A 127 -21.59 -1.02 -18.00
C GLU A 127 -20.23 -0.35 -18.27
N LYS A 128 -19.99 0.91 -17.86
CA LYS A 128 -18.68 1.56 -18.08
C LYS A 128 -17.62 1.16 -17.05
N ASN A 129 -18.01 0.92 -15.80
CA ASN A 129 -17.10 0.40 -14.77
C ASN A 129 -16.87 -1.11 -14.94
N ASP A 130 -17.90 -1.87 -15.30
CA ASP A 130 -17.77 -3.30 -15.63
C ASP A 130 -16.97 -3.49 -16.92
N ARG A 131 -17.20 -2.71 -17.99
CA ARG A 131 -16.39 -2.80 -19.22
C ARG A 131 -14.93 -2.45 -19.02
N ASN A 132 -14.56 -1.54 -18.12
CA ASN A 132 -13.14 -1.25 -17.90
C ASN A 132 -12.42 -2.37 -17.13
N GLY A 133 -13.14 -3.11 -16.26
CA GLY A 133 -12.65 -4.34 -15.62
C GLY A 133 -12.63 -5.52 -16.59
N GLU A 134 -13.74 -5.76 -17.29
CA GLU A 134 -13.90 -6.79 -18.32
C GLU A 134 -12.93 -6.60 -19.48
N VAL A 135 -12.72 -5.39 -20.02
CA VAL A 135 -11.75 -5.16 -21.11
C VAL A 135 -10.31 -5.39 -20.65
N LYS A 136 -10.01 -5.22 -19.36
CA LYS A 136 -8.68 -5.52 -18.80
C LYS A 136 -8.49 -7.03 -18.64
N ASP A 137 -9.49 -7.71 -18.10
CA ASP A 137 -9.52 -9.17 -17.95
C ASP A 137 -9.57 -9.87 -19.32
N GLU A 138 -10.31 -9.34 -20.30
CA GLU A 138 -10.37 -9.81 -21.69
C GLU A 138 -9.00 -9.67 -22.38
N ARG A 139 -8.33 -8.51 -22.25
CA ARG A 139 -6.98 -8.31 -22.80
C ARG A 139 -5.92 -9.20 -22.14
N GLU A 140 -6.05 -9.48 -20.85
CA GLU A 140 -5.18 -10.44 -20.16
C GLU A 140 -5.49 -11.88 -20.60
N THR A 141 -6.77 -12.24 -20.75
CA THR A 141 -7.17 -13.55 -21.28
C THR A 141 -6.73 -13.77 -22.72
N ASP A 142 -6.73 -12.74 -23.56
CA ASP A 142 -6.27 -12.83 -24.95
C ASP A 142 -4.76 -13.12 -25.02
N LYS A 143 -3.97 -12.46 -24.17
CA LYS A 143 -2.52 -12.71 -24.07
C LYS A 143 -2.21 -14.08 -23.48
N ASP A 144 -2.97 -14.49 -22.48
CA ASP A 144 -2.83 -15.81 -21.87
C ASP A 144 -3.27 -16.92 -22.85
N LEU A 145 -4.29 -16.67 -23.69
CA LEU A 145 -4.64 -17.54 -24.81
C LEU A 145 -3.54 -17.62 -25.85
N GLU A 146 -2.90 -16.50 -26.17
CA GLU A 146 -1.80 -16.45 -27.12
C GLU A 146 -0.59 -17.26 -26.61
N LYS A 147 -0.21 -17.08 -25.35
CA LYS A 147 0.84 -17.87 -24.68
C LYS A 147 0.48 -19.36 -24.60
N LEU A 148 -0.77 -19.69 -24.30
CA LEU A 148 -1.28 -21.06 -24.30
C LEU A 148 -1.13 -21.69 -25.69
N ASN A 149 -1.58 -20.98 -26.74
CA ASN A 149 -1.46 -21.44 -28.11
C ASN A 149 0.00 -21.58 -28.55
N GLU A 150 0.87 -20.68 -28.11
CA GLU A 150 2.32 -20.77 -28.32
C GLU A 150 2.91 -22.02 -27.64
N ALA A 151 2.55 -22.28 -26.38
CA ALA A 151 2.99 -23.48 -25.65
C ALA A 151 2.50 -24.78 -26.33
N ILE A 152 1.26 -24.82 -26.83
CA ILE A 152 0.71 -25.94 -27.61
C ILE A 152 1.50 -26.12 -28.91
N ARG A 153 1.73 -25.02 -29.66
CA ARG A 153 2.52 -25.07 -30.90
C ARG A 153 3.92 -25.60 -30.66
N GLN A 154 4.62 -25.10 -29.64
CA GLN A 154 5.97 -25.55 -29.29
C GLN A 154 6.02 -27.04 -28.92
N ARG A 155 4.98 -27.57 -28.25
CA ARG A 155 4.90 -28.98 -27.84
C ARG A 155 4.65 -29.94 -29.01
N TYR A 156 3.75 -29.60 -29.94
CA TYR A 156 3.29 -30.53 -30.99
C TYR A 156 3.93 -30.32 -32.36
N LEU A 157 4.19 -29.07 -32.76
CA LEU A 157 4.86 -28.76 -34.03
C LEU A 157 6.39 -28.75 -33.90
N GLY A 158 6.90 -28.90 -32.67
CA GLY A 158 8.30 -28.75 -32.34
C GLY A 158 8.71 -27.28 -32.46
N GLY A 159 8.90 -26.61 -31.32
CA GLY A 159 9.53 -25.30 -31.33
C GLY A 159 10.91 -25.41 -31.99
N GLN A 160 11.27 -24.45 -32.85
CA GLN A 160 12.69 -24.18 -33.06
C GLN A 160 13.26 -24.01 -31.66
N ARG A 161 14.11 -24.95 -31.21
CA ARG A 161 14.80 -24.84 -29.93
C ARG A 161 15.59 -23.55 -30.01
N GLU A 162 15.02 -22.45 -29.53
CA GLU A 162 15.82 -21.31 -29.14
C GLU A 162 16.73 -21.89 -28.08
N LYS A 163 17.99 -22.14 -28.48
CA LYS A 163 19.06 -22.49 -27.55
C LYS A 163 18.88 -21.50 -26.42
N ARG A 164 18.60 -21.99 -25.19
CA ARG A 164 18.57 -21.14 -23.99
C ARG A 164 19.70 -20.16 -24.20
N LYS A 165 19.38 -18.87 -24.44
CA LYS A 165 20.42 -17.87 -24.63
C LYS A 165 21.12 -17.92 -23.28
N ARG A 166 22.23 -18.66 -23.19
CA ARG A 166 23.17 -18.54 -22.09
C ARG A 166 23.45 -17.07 -22.14
N GLY A 167 22.88 -16.31 -21.20
CA GLY A 167 23.08 -14.89 -21.12
C GLY A 167 24.57 -14.71 -21.31
N ARG A 168 24.97 -13.86 -22.27
CA ARG A 168 26.40 -13.61 -22.49
C ARG A 168 26.96 -13.38 -21.10
N ARG A 169 28.01 -14.11 -20.72
CA ARG A 169 28.74 -13.88 -19.47
C ARG A 169 29.47 -12.54 -19.60
N LEU A 170 28.74 -11.44 -19.81
CA LEU A 170 29.25 -10.08 -19.93
C LEU A 170 29.86 -9.61 -18.58
N HIS A 171 29.71 -10.43 -17.55
CA HIS A 171 29.92 -10.17 -16.15
C HIS A 171 30.61 -11.35 -15.45
N GLU A 172 31.51 -12.07 -16.14
CA GLU A 172 32.29 -13.14 -15.49
C GLU A 172 33.14 -12.64 -14.28
N ARG A 173 33.19 -11.31 -14.09
CA ARG A 173 33.81 -10.59 -12.95
C ARG A 173 32.85 -9.74 -12.09
N LYS A 174 31.56 -9.61 -12.43
CA LYS A 174 30.61 -8.80 -11.63
C LYS A 174 29.77 -9.75 -10.80
N PHE A 175 29.98 -9.75 -9.49
CA PHE A 175 29.13 -10.46 -8.55
C PHE A 175 27.77 -9.75 -8.50
N ILE A 176 26.73 -10.43 -9.01
CA ILE A 176 25.34 -10.02 -8.88
C ILE A 176 24.78 -10.85 -7.72
N PHE A 177 24.35 -10.17 -6.67
CA PHE A 177 23.84 -10.81 -5.45
C PHE A 177 22.34 -11.09 -5.50
N ASP A 178 21.62 -10.39 -6.39
CA ASP A 178 20.18 -10.57 -6.59
C ASP A 178 19.89 -11.50 -7.76
N TRP A 179 18.76 -12.20 -7.69
CA TRP A 179 18.24 -13.00 -8.78
C TRP A 179 17.62 -12.11 -9.87
N ASP A 180 17.82 -12.46 -11.14
CA ASP A 180 17.16 -11.76 -12.25
C ASP A 180 15.67 -12.17 -12.31
N ALA A 181 14.78 -11.20 -12.57
CA ALA A 181 13.35 -11.47 -12.73
C ALA A 181 13.08 -12.38 -13.94
N GLY A 182 13.99 -12.41 -14.93
CA GLY A 182 13.96 -13.38 -16.02
C GLY A 182 14.15 -14.84 -15.61
N GLU A 183 14.61 -15.10 -14.39
CA GLU A 183 14.75 -16.44 -13.81
C GLU A 183 13.48 -16.91 -13.04
N ASP A 184 12.46 -16.06 -12.93
CA ASP A 184 11.18 -16.40 -12.32
C ASP A 184 10.38 -17.39 -13.19
N THR A 185 9.93 -18.48 -12.58
CA THR A 185 9.20 -19.58 -13.23
C THR A 185 7.72 -19.62 -12.86
N SER A 186 7.26 -18.72 -11.99
CA SER A 186 5.89 -18.72 -11.47
C SER A 186 4.85 -18.12 -12.42
N ASN A 187 5.29 -17.44 -13.49
CA ASN A 187 4.43 -16.80 -14.48
C ASN A 187 3.74 -17.83 -15.39
N ASP A 188 2.54 -18.26 -15.02
CA ASP A 188 1.72 -19.18 -15.81
C ASP A 188 0.69 -18.42 -16.67
N TYR A 189 0.28 -18.98 -17.81
CA TYR A 189 -0.83 -18.49 -18.62
C TYR A 189 -2.18 -19.06 -18.16
N ASN A 190 -2.17 -20.18 -17.43
CA ASN A 190 -3.39 -20.80 -16.96
C ASN A 190 -3.82 -20.21 -15.61
N LYS A 191 -5.02 -19.63 -15.56
CA LYS A 191 -5.61 -19.02 -14.36
C LYS A 191 -5.68 -19.99 -13.16
N LEU A 192 -5.78 -21.30 -13.39
CA LEU A 192 -5.75 -22.32 -12.32
C LEU A 192 -4.40 -22.41 -11.60
N TYR A 193 -3.31 -22.13 -12.31
CA TYR A 193 -1.95 -22.16 -11.77
C TYR A 193 -1.47 -20.79 -11.29
N GLN A 194 -2.03 -19.70 -11.86
CA GLN A 194 -1.89 -18.35 -11.31
C GLN A 194 -2.56 -18.25 -9.92
N ASN A 195 -3.83 -18.67 -9.83
CA ASN A 195 -4.60 -18.69 -8.59
C ASN A 195 -4.63 -20.09 -7.98
N ARG A 196 -3.45 -20.62 -7.63
CA ARG A 196 -3.36 -21.94 -6.98
C ARG A 196 -4.13 -21.93 -5.67
N HIS A 197 -5.01 -22.92 -5.50
CA HIS A 197 -5.71 -23.12 -4.24
C HIS A 197 -4.69 -23.42 -3.14
N GLU A 198 -4.58 -22.52 -2.17
CA GLU A 198 -3.72 -22.71 -1.01
C GLU A 198 -4.30 -23.79 -0.08
N VAL A 199 -3.44 -24.64 0.45
CA VAL A 199 -3.84 -25.74 1.33
C VAL A 199 -4.40 -25.18 2.63
N GLN A 200 -5.67 -25.47 2.91
CA GLN A 200 -6.37 -24.92 4.08
C GLN A 200 -6.15 -25.72 5.39
N PHE A 201 -5.39 -26.83 5.37
CA PHE A 201 -5.06 -27.68 6.54
C PHE A 201 -6.22 -27.89 7.52
N PHE A 202 -7.40 -28.27 7.01
CA PHE A 202 -8.64 -28.46 7.78
C PHE A 202 -9.04 -27.26 8.66
N GLY A 203 -8.61 -26.04 8.32
CA GLY A 203 -8.82 -24.81 9.07
C GLY A 203 -8.01 -24.69 10.37
N ARG A 204 -7.17 -25.68 10.70
CA ARG A 204 -6.43 -25.73 11.98
C ARG A 204 -4.92 -25.55 11.80
N GLY A 205 -4.35 -26.01 10.70
CA GLY A 205 -2.94 -25.80 10.38
C GLY A 205 -2.67 -24.40 9.85
N SER A 206 -1.40 -23.95 9.97
CA SER A 206 -0.91 -22.67 9.45
C SER A 206 0.43 -22.92 8.77
N ILE A 207 0.74 -22.12 7.76
CA ILE A 207 2.01 -22.16 7.02
C ILE A 207 3.13 -21.69 7.94
N ALA A 208 4.28 -22.37 7.91
CA ALA A 208 5.42 -22.05 8.76
C ALA A 208 6.05 -20.70 8.39
N GLY A 209 6.57 -19.97 9.39
CA GLY A 209 7.29 -18.71 9.20
C GLY A 209 6.40 -17.47 9.00
N MET A 210 5.12 -17.64 8.65
CA MET A 210 4.17 -16.53 8.54
C MET A 210 3.42 -16.30 9.86
N ASP A 211 3.05 -15.05 10.17
CA ASP A 211 2.24 -14.74 11.36
C ASP A 211 0.90 -15.47 11.32
N VAL A 212 0.64 -16.30 12.34
CA VAL A 212 -0.57 -17.10 12.50
C VAL A 212 -1.82 -16.22 12.53
N ASN A 213 -1.75 -15.02 13.13
CA ASN A 213 -2.88 -14.10 13.23
C ASN A 213 -3.18 -13.40 11.90
N ALA A 214 -2.14 -13.05 11.13
CA ALA A 214 -2.29 -12.56 9.76
C ALA A 214 -2.89 -13.65 8.86
N GLN A 215 -2.38 -14.88 8.95
CA GLN A 215 -2.92 -16.02 8.21
C GLN A 215 -4.39 -16.28 8.55
N LYS A 216 -4.78 -16.27 9.83
CA LYS A 216 -6.19 -16.43 10.23
C LYS A 216 -7.12 -15.40 9.61
N LYS A 217 -6.66 -14.16 9.36
CA LYS A 217 -7.44 -13.11 8.69
C LYS A 217 -7.54 -13.31 7.18
N GLN A 218 -6.51 -13.87 6.56
CA GLN A 218 -6.46 -14.14 5.12
C GLN A 218 -7.08 -15.48 4.73
N LYS A 219 -7.23 -16.41 5.69
CA LYS A 219 -7.84 -17.73 5.47
C LYS A 219 -9.28 -17.59 4.97
N SER A 220 -9.63 -18.47 4.03
CA SER A 220 -11.01 -18.64 3.56
C SER A 220 -11.93 -19.04 4.73
N GLU A 221 -13.09 -18.41 4.80
CA GLU A 221 -14.12 -18.67 5.83
C GLU A 221 -14.81 -20.03 5.68
N PHE A 222 -14.45 -20.82 4.67
CA PHE A 222 -15.07 -22.12 4.36
C PHE A 222 -15.17 -23.04 5.60
N TYR A 223 -14.06 -23.28 6.30
CA TYR A 223 -14.07 -24.14 7.48
C TYR A 223 -14.78 -23.50 8.67
N ALA A 224 -14.77 -22.17 8.81
CA ALA A 224 -15.52 -21.50 9.87
C ALA A 224 -17.03 -21.76 9.71
N ASN A 225 -17.55 -21.53 8.50
CA ASN A 225 -18.94 -21.80 8.13
C ASN A 225 -19.29 -23.30 8.23
N LEU A 226 -18.36 -24.19 7.86
CA LEU A 226 -18.55 -25.64 7.97
C LEU A 226 -18.67 -26.09 9.44
N MET A 227 -17.80 -25.58 10.31
CA MET A 227 -17.81 -25.91 11.74
C MET A 227 -19.05 -25.34 12.42
N GLU A 228 -19.52 -24.16 12.02
CA GLU A 228 -20.77 -23.61 12.54
C GLU A 228 -21.99 -24.46 12.19
N LYS A 229 -22.04 -25.02 10.97
CA LYS A 229 -23.14 -25.89 10.53
C LYS A 229 -23.11 -27.28 11.19
N ARG A 230 -21.92 -27.84 11.40
CA ARG A 230 -21.76 -29.23 11.87
C ARG A 230 -21.78 -29.38 13.40
N ARG A 231 -21.36 -28.37 14.15
CA ARG A 231 -21.24 -28.45 15.62
C ARG A 231 -22.57 -28.49 16.33
N THR A 232 -22.65 -29.30 17.39
CA THR A 232 -23.75 -29.26 18.36
C THR A 232 -23.70 -27.96 19.18
N LYS A 233 -24.79 -27.65 19.91
CA LYS A 233 -24.82 -26.46 20.77
C LYS A 233 -23.76 -26.50 21.88
N GLU A 234 -23.52 -27.67 22.46
CA GLU A 234 -22.50 -27.87 23.50
C GLU A 234 -21.08 -27.68 22.96
N GLU A 235 -20.77 -28.25 21.78
CA GLU A 235 -19.47 -28.05 21.13
C GLU A 235 -19.21 -26.58 20.76
N LYS A 236 -20.26 -25.85 20.37
CA LYS A 236 -20.15 -24.40 20.11
C LYS A 236 -19.78 -23.64 21.38
N GLN A 237 -20.43 -23.95 22.51
CA GLN A 237 -20.12 -23.32 23.79
C GLN A 237 -18.69 -23.64 24.25
N GLN A 238 -18.24 -24.89 24.11
CA GLN A 238 -16.87 -25.27 24.44
C GLN A 238 -15.82 -24.53 23.60
N GLU A 239 -16.04 -24.41 22.28
CA GLU A 239 -15.14 -23.64 21.43
C GLU A 239 -15.15 -22.16 21.80
N GLU A 240 -16.30 -21.58 22.10
CA GLU A 240 -16.42 -20.19 22.52
C GLU A 240 -15.62 -19.91 23.80
N LEU A 241 -15.73 -20.78 24.80
CA LEU A 241 -14.94 -20.70 26.03
C LEU A 241 -13.44 -20.82 25.75
N ARG A 242 -13.04 -21.74 24.87
CA ARG A 242 -11.64 -21.88 24.45
C ARG A 242 -11.12 -20.61 23.76
N LEU A 243 -11.90 -20.05 22.83
CA LEU A 243 -11.57 -18.81 22.12
C LEU A 243 -11.51 -17.62 23.06
N ALA A 244 -12.42 -17.53 24.04
CA ALA A 244 -12.38 -16.50 25.07
C ALA A 244 -11.09 -16.60 25.91
N GLY A 245 -10.68 -17.82 26.27
CA GLY A 245 -9.41 -18.07 26.97
C GLY A 245 -8.18 -17.65 26.15
N VAL A 246 -8.13 -17.99 24.86
CA VAL A 246 -7.05 -17.57 23.95
C VAL A 246 -7.05 -16.04 23.79
N LYS A 247 -8.21 -15.42 23.54
CA LYS A 247 -8.33 -13.95 23.44
C LYS A 247 -7.88 -13.25 24.72
N LYS A 248 -8.15 -13.82 25.90
CA LYS A 248 -7.67 -13.28 27.18
C LYS A 248 -6.14 -13.32 27.27
N LYS A 249 -5.51 -14.42 26.83
CA LYS A 249 -4.04 -14.54 26.77
C LYS A 249 -3.44 -13.55 25.77
N GLU A 250 -4.00 -13.46 24.56
CA GLU A 250 -3.56 -12.51 23.52
C GLU A 250 -3.69 -11.05 24.01
N LYS A 251 -4.79 -10.69 24.66
CA LYS A 251 -4.97 -9.34 25.24
C LYS A 251 -3.96 -9.05 26.33
N LYS A 252 -3.66 -10.02 27.20
CA LYS A 252 -2.66 -9.86 28.26
C LYS A 252 -1.27 -9.64 27.65
N GLU A 253 -0.88 -10.49 26.71
CA GLU A 253 0.40 -10.37 26.01
C GLU A 253 0.52 -9.05 25.25
N ALA A 254 -0.54 -8.62 24.57
CA ALA A 254 -0.59 -7.33 23.90
C ALA A 254 -0.47 -6.16 24.89
N PHE A 255 -1.08 -6.27 26.08
CA PHE A 255 -1.00 -5.27 27.14
C PHE A 255 0.41 -5.17 27.75
N ASP A 256 1.04 -6.31 28.01
CA ASP A 256 2.39 -6.35 28.59
C ASP A 256 3.44 -5.84 27.59
N ASN A 257 3.28 -6.18 26.31
CA ASN A 257 4.18 -5.78 25.20
C ASN A 257 3.79 -4.45 24.54
N ARG A 258 2.96 -3.61 25.18
CA ARG A 258 2.63 -2.28 24.65
C ARG A 258 3.89 -1.44 24.46
N HIS A 259 3.84 -0.53 23.48
CA HIS A 259 4.87 0.47 23.28
C HIS A 259 4.92 1.45 24.47
N TRP A 260 6.11 1.95 24.81
CA TRP A 260 6.33 2.81 25.99
C TRP A 260 5.50 4.10 25.95
N THR A 261 5.14 4.60 24.76
CA THR A 261 4.28 5.79 24.59
C THR A 261 2.88 5.62 25.17
N GLN A 262 2.40 4.38 25.30
CA GLN A 262 1.08 4.05 25.85
C GLN A 262 1.14 3.56 27.30
N LYS A 263 2.35 3.52 27.89
CA LYS A 263 2.59 3.07 29.25
C LYS A 263 2.77 4.26 30.18
N ASN A 264 2.47 4.06 31.46
CA ASN A 264 2.83 5.01 32.51
C ASN A 264 4.25 4.71 33.02
N LEU A 265 4.87 5.69 33.69
CA LEU A 265 6.23 5.57 34.21
C LEU A 265 6.40 4.36 35.15
N ASP A 266 5.45 4.12 36.04
CA ASP A 266 5.48 3.02 37.01
C ASP A 266 5.40 1.63 36.35
N GLN A 267 4.85 1.57 35.14
CA GLN A 267 4.68 0.33 34.37
C GLN A 267 5.87 0.05 33.44
N MET A 268 6.88 0.94 33.41
CA MET A 268 8.03 0.81 32.52
C MET A 268 9.02 -0.24 33.01
N THR A 269 9.15 -1.32 32.25
CA THR A 269 10.13 -2.38 32.49
C THR A 269 11.51 -2.03 31.92
N GLU A 270 12.55 -2.77 32.30
CA GLU A 270 13.90 -2.60 31.71
C GLU A 270 13.90 -2.82 30.18
N ARG A 271 13.06 -3.73 29.69
CA ARG A 271 12.87 -3.94 28.25
C ARG A 271 12.31 -2.68 27.59
N ASP A 272 11.32 -2.05 28.20
CA ASP A 272 10.72 -0.83 27.66
C ASP A 272 11.73 0.32 27.62
N TRP A 273 12.59 0.44 28.65
CA TRP A 273 13.70 1.41 28.64
C TRP A 273 14.75 1.12 27.58
N ARG A 274 14.99 -0.16 27.23
CA ARG A 274 15.85 -0.51 26.11
C ARG A 274 15.22 -0.10 24.77
N ILE A 275 13.95 -0.43 24.55
CA ILE A 275 13.20 -0.01 23.34
C ILE A 275 13.19 1.51 23.23
N PHE A 276 12.93 2.21 24.32
CA PHE A 276 13.00 3.68 24.37
C PHE A 276 14.35 4.22 23.89
N ARG A 277 15.46 3.62 24.34
CA ARG A 277 16.80 4.01 23.89
C ARG A 277 17.03 3.66 22.42
N GLU A 278 16.53 2.52 21.95
CA GLU A 278 16.61 2.11 20.54
C GLU A 278 15.85 3.09 19.64
N ASP A 279 14.63 3.48 19.99
CA ASP A 279 13.79 4.41 19.22
C ASP A 279 14.40 5.81 19.09
N PHE A 280 15.14 6.25 20.10
CA PHE A 280 15.85 7.53 20.09
C PHE A 280 17.34 7.41 19.70
N ASN A 281 17.78 6.22 19.27
CA ASN A 281 19.17 5.93 18.89
C ASN A 281 20.21 6.31 19.96
N ILE A 282 19.89 6.10 21.24
CA ILE A 282 20.76 6.40 22.38
C ILE A 282 21.55 5.16 22.75
N SER A 283 22.88 5.24 22.64
CA SER A 283 23.80 4.23 23.18
C SER A 283 24.47 4.74 24.44
N ILE A 284 24.60 3.89 25.46
CA ILE A 284 25.20 4.24 26.75
C ILE A 284 26.41 3.35 27.04
N LYS A 285 27.43 3.94 27.67
CA LYS A 285 28.55 3.23 28.28
C LYS A 285 28.70 3.71 29.71
N GLY A 286 28.93 2.78 30.64
CA GLY A 286 29.07 3.07 32.07
C GLY A 286 28.10 2.28 32.95
N GLY A 287 28.47 2.10 34.22
CA GLY A 287 27.65 1.39 35.20
C GLY A 287 26.57 2.29 35.82
N ARG A 288 25.44 1.67 36.21
CA ARG A 288 24.33 2.28 36.97
C ARG A 288 23.85 3.60 36.36
N VAL A 289 23.52 3.61 35.07
CA VAL A 289 23.03 4.81 34.39
C VAL A 289 21.55 5.03 34.73
N PRO A 290 21.13 6.23 35.18
CA PRO A 290 19.73 6.54 35.44
C PRO A 290 18.85 6.38 34.19
N LYS A 291 17.56 6.13 34.42
CA LYS A 291 16.55 6.01 33.37
C LYS A 291 16.43 7.34 32.62
N PRO A 292 16.29 7.33 31.29
CA PRO A 292 16.11 8.56 30.51
C PRO A 292 14.72 9.18 30.74
N LEU A 293 14.58 10.46 30.42
CA LEU A 293 13.34 11.22 30.54
C LEU A 293 12.41 10.96 29.35
N ARG A 294 11.13 10.67 29.59
CA ARG A 294 10.12 10.56 28.51
C ARG A 294 9.46 11.89 28.18
N ASN A 295 9.29 12.75 29.16
CA ASN A 295 8.79 14.12 29.01
C ASN A 295 9.48 15.01 30.06
N TRP A 296 9.22 16.31 30.01
CA TRP A 296 9.79 17.27 30.97
C TRP A 296 9.18 17.14 32.37
N GLU A 297 7.94 16.68 32.48
CA GLU A 297 7.22 16.53 33.76
C GLU A 297 7.85 15.43 34.64
N GLU A 298 8.33 14.35 34.03
CA GLU A 298 9.01 13.24 34.71
C GLU A 298 10.44 13.60 35.17
N ALA A 299 10.96 14.76 34.81
CA ALA A 299 12.32 15.16 35.13
C ALA A 299 12.51 15.64 36.58
N GLY A 300 11.43 15.90 37.32
CA GLY A 300 11.50 16.38 38.70
C GLY A 300 12.21 17.72 38.83
N LEU A 301 12.14 18.57 37.80
CA LEU A 301 12.79 19.87 37.78
C LEU A 301 12.05 20.87 38.70
N PRO A 302 12.76 21.82 39.33
CA PRO A 302 12.12 22.95 40.01
C PRO A 302 11.15 23.68 39.08
N SER A 303 10.01 24.13 39.62
CA SER A 303 8.95 24.81 38.85
C SER A 303 9.48 26.01 38.06
N GLU A 304 10.38 26.80 38.63
CA GLU A 304 11.01 27.94 37.96
C GLU A 304 11.76 27.54 36.69
N VAL A 305 12.52 26.45 36.75
CA VAL A 305 13.30 25.93 35.60
C VAL A 305 12.37 25.34 34.55
N PHE A 306 11.37 24.57 34.99
CA PHE A 306 10.35 23.98 34.11
C PHE A 306 9.59 25.06 33.33
N ASP A 307 9.14 26.13 34.00
CA ASP A 307 8.43 27.24 33.39
C ASP A 307 9.28 27.96 32.34
N VAL A 308 10.57 28.13 32.60
CA VAL A 308 11.51 28.73 31.64
C VAL A 308 11.68 27.83 30.41
N ILE A 309 11.83 26.52 30.58
CA ILE A 309 11.92 25.56 29.46
C ILE A 309 10.67 25.66 28.56
N MET A 310 9.49 25.72 29.17
CA MET A 310 8.22 25.84 28.45
C MET A 310 8.06 27.20 27.76
N LYS A 311 8.47 28.30 28.41
CA LYS A 311 8.47 29.65 27.83
C LYS A 311 9.40 29.79 26.62
N ILE A 312 10.56 29.13 26.65
CA ILE A 312 11.50 29.11 25.52
C ILE A 312 10.95 28.27 24.35
N GLY A 313 9.97 27.39 24.60
CA GLY A 313 9.29 26.60 23.58
C GLY A 313 9.92 25.22 23.33
N TYR A 314 10.72 24.70 24.26
CA TYR A 314 11.23 23.32 24.19
C TYR A 314 10.14 22.32 24.59
N LYS A 315 9.26 21.98 23.64
CA LYS A 315 8.11 21.09 23.90
C LYS A 315 8.48 19.70 24.40
N GLU A 316 9.53 19.11 23.82
CA GLU A 316 9.96 17.74 24.09
C GLU A 316 11.48 17.70 24.24
N PRO A 317 12.03 16.90 25.18
CA PRO A 317 13.48 16.76 25.30
C PRO A 317 14.05 16.02 24.08
N THR A 318 15.22 16.44 23.60
CA THR A 318 15.94 15.76 22.52
C THR A 318 16.63 14.49 23.01
N PRO A 319 17.03 13.54 22.14
CA PRO A 319 17.64 12.27 22.56
C PRO A 319 18.80 12.43 23.56
N ILE A 320 19.71 13.38 23.30
CA ILE A 320 20.84 13.64 24.20
C ILE A 320 20.38 14.22 25.54
N GLN A 321 19.38 15.11 25.54
CA GLN A 321 18.83 15.71 26.77
C GLN A 321 18.15 14.66 27.65
N ARG A 322 17.38 13.75 27.04
CA ARG A 322 16.65 12.68 27.74
C ARG A 322 17.57 11.84 28.62
N GLN A 323 18.77 11.52 28.14
CA GLN A 323 19.70 10.67 28.87
C GLN A 323 20.75 11.45 29.67
N ALA A 324 21.21 12.60 29.17
CA ALA A 324 22.27 13.38 29.83
C ALA A 324 21.77 14.15 31.06
N ILE A 325 20.55 14.69 31.03
CA ILE A 325 20.02 15.49 32.14
C ILE A 325 19.93 14.66 33.44
N PRO A 326 19.34 13.44 33.45
CA PRO A 326 19.33 12.61 34.65
C PRO A 326 20.72 12.23 35.17
N ILE A 327 21.71 12.06 34.28
CA ILE A 327 23.09 11.77 34.69
C ILE A 327 23.73 13.01 35.32
N GLY A 328 23.50 14.19 34.73
CA GLY A 328 24.05 15.46 35.21
C GLY A 328 23.46 15.88 36.56
N LEU A 329 22.18 15.57 36.82
CA LEU A 329 21.55 15.81 38.13
C LEU A 329 22.18 14.96 39.25
N GLN A 330 22.82 13.83 38.93
CA GLN A 330 23.58 13.02 39.88
C GLN A 330 25.03 13.50 40.05
N ASN A 331 25.39 14.66 39.49
CA ASN A 331 26.75 15.22 39.50
C ASN A 331 27.81 14.24 38.96
N ARG A 332 27.45 13.48 37.91
CA ARG A 332 28.35 12.52 37.24
C ARG A 332 28.90 13.08 35.94
N ASP A 333 30.13 12.72 35.63
CA ASP A 333 30.78 13.08 34.37
C ASP A 333 30.10 12.40 33.16
N ILE A 334 29.98 13.15 32.06
CA ILE A 334 29.30 12.71 30.83
C ILE A 334 30.17 12.99 29.62
N ILE A 335 30.36 11.99 28.77
CA ILE A 335 30.87 12.16 27.41
C ILE A 335 29.70 12.02 26.43
N GLY A 336 29.22 13.15 25.91
CA GLY A 336 28.11 13.20 24.95
C GLY A 336 28.59 13.16 23.51
N VAL A 337 28.43 12.03 22.82
CA VAL A 337 28.71 11.90 21.39
C VAL A 337 27.45 12.20 20.58
N ALA A 338 27.32 13.45 20.13
CA ALA A 338 26.24 13.89 19.25
C ALA A 338 26.70 15.08 18.39
N GLU A 339 26.06 15.33 17.25
CA GLU A 339 26.39 16.45 16.36
C GLU A 339 25.83 17.79 16.85
N THR A 340 26.34 18.91 16.34
CA THR A 340 25.79 20.25 16.65
C THR A 340 24.38 20.37 16.08
N GLY A 341 23.44 20.93 16.85
CA GLY A 341 22.00 20.94 16.51
C GLY A 341 21.18 19.83 17.18
N SER A 342 21.82 18.83 17.80
CA SER A 342 21.13 17.77 18.57
C SER A 342 20.57 18.22 19.94
N GLY A 343 20.78 19.47 20.34
CA GLY A 343 20.32 20.00 21.63
C GLY A 343 21.28 19.83 22.80
N LYS A 344 22.57 19.53 22.54
CA LYS A 344 23.64 19.44 23.57
C LYS A 344 23.68 20.64 24.54
N THR A 345 23.46 21.86 24.03
CA THR A 345 23.50 23.10 24.83
C THR A 345 22.54 23.06 26.02
N ALA A 346 21.27 22.74 25.80
CA ALA A 346 20.32 22.64 26.91
C ALA A 346 20.57 21.40 27.78
N ALA A 347 21.18 20.34 27.25
CA ALA A 347 21.44 19.11 27.98
C ALA A 347 22.41 19.31 29.18
N PHE A 348 23.42 20.18 29.05
CA PHE A 348 24.32 20.51 30.16
C PHE A 348 23.88 21.76 30.94
N LEU A 349 23.18 22.71 30.29
CA LEU A 349 22.70 23.92 30.99
C LEU A 349 21.60 23.61 32.00
N ILE A 350 20.70 22.66 31.72
CA ILE A 350 19.57 22.37 32.62
C ILE A 350 20.07 21.88 34.00
N PRO A 351 20.92 20.84 34.11
CA PRO A 351 21.48 20.45 35.41
C PRO A 351 22.24 21.57 36.12
N LEU A 352 22.97 22.40 35.36
CA LEU A 352 23.70 23.56 35.91
C LEU A 352 22.75 24.59 36.52
N LEU A 353 21.66 24.95 35.83
CA LEU A 353 20.68 25.91 36.31
C LEU A 353 19.94 25.39 37.54
N VAL A 354 19.57 24.11 37.55
CA VAL A 354 18.98 23.46 38.73
C VAL A 354 19.93 23.57 39.93
N TRP A 355 21.21 23.31 39.72
CA TRP A 355 22.20 23.43 40.79
C TRP A 355 22.33 24.87 41.30
N ILE A 356 22.52 25.87 40.43
CA ILE A 356 22.69 27.28 40.82
C ILE A 356 21.46 27.82 41.56
N THR A 357 20.26 27.53 41.05
CA THR A 357 19.00 28.01 41.65
C THR A 357 18.69 27.37 42.99
N SER A 358 19.21 26.16 43.24
CA SER A 358 19.07 25.46 44.53
C SER A 358 19.99 25.97 45.64
N ILE A 359 20.98 26.82 45.32
CA ILE A 359 21.92 27.36 46.30
C ILE A 359 21.17 28.32 47.25
N PRO A 360 21.23 28.12 48.58
CA PRO A 360 20.62 29.03 49.55
C PRO A 360 21.13 30.46 49.39
N LYS A 361 20.23 31.44 49.46
CA LYS A 361 20.61 32.86 49.44
C LYS A 361 21.36 33.18 50.73
N PHE A 362 22.55 33.77 50.60
CA PHE A 362 23.34 34.21 51.75
C PHE A 362 22.63 35.40 52.40
N HIS A 363 22.05 35.19 53.58
CA HIS A 363 21.57 36.27 54.43
C HIS A 363 22.75 36.75 55.27
N GLY A 364 23.34 37.88 54.89
CA GLY A 364 24.44 38.49 55.63
C GLY A 364 23.93 39.10 56.92
N ASN A 365 23.81 38.28 57.95
CA ASN A 365 23.80 38.63 59.37
C ASN A 365 23.93 37.30 60.11
N ASP A 366 25.15 36.95 60.49
CA ASP A 366 25.52 36.33 61.77
C ASP A 366 27.04 36.06 61.71
N GLU A 367 27.78 36.90 62.43
CA GLU A 367 29.16 36.61 62.80
C GLU A 367 29.12 35.39 63.73
N GLN A 368 29.84 34.34 63.36
CA GLN A 368 29.83 33.00 63.94
C GLN A 368 28.76 32.09 63.34
N ASP A 369 29.13 31.40 62.25
CA ASP A 369 28.92 29.96 62.21
C ASP A 369 29.81 29.34 61.12
N THR A 370 30.67 28.42 61.53
CA THR A 370 31.28 27.42 60.66
C THR A 370 30.18 26.45 60.22
N VAL A 371 29.32 26.88 59.30
CA VAL A 371 28.28 26.01 58.73
C VAL A 371 28.96 25.06 57.77
N SER A 372 29.17 23.83 58.25
CA SER A 372 29.48 22.68 57.42
C SER A 372 28.47 22.61 56.27
N PHE A 373 28.94 22.86 55.03
CA PHE A 373 28.16 22.74 53.80
C PHE A 373 27.80 21.26 53.55
N TYR A 374 26.91 20.69 54.36
CA TYR A 374 26.19 19.47 53.99
C TYR A 374 25.00 19.89 53.11
N LEU A 375 25.30 20.09 51.82
CA LEU A 375 24.27 20.00 50.79
C LEU A 375 23.78 18.54 50.74
N PRO A 376 22.46 18.27 50.76
CA PRO A 376 21.96 16.93 50.53
C PRO A 376 22.31 16.55 49.10
N ILE A 377 23.25 15.62 48.97
CA ILE A 377 23.55 14.89 47.75
C ILE A 377 22.29 14.05 47.48
N PHE A 378 21.53 14.43 46.44
CA PHE A 378 20.34 13.70 45.98
C PHE A 378 20.68 12.31 45.44
#